data_AF-A0A921GS41-F1
#
_entry.id   AF-A0A921GS41-F1
#
_cell.length_a   1.000
_cell.length_b   1.000
_cell.length_c   1.000
_cell.angle_alpha   90.00
_cell.angle_beta   90.00
_cell.angle_gamma   90.00
#
_symmetry.space_group_name_H-M   'P 1'
#
loop_
_entity.id
_entity.type
_entity.pdbx_description
1 polymer ?
#
loop_
_entity_poly.entity_id
_entity_poly.type
_entity_poly.pdbx_seq_one_letter_code
_entity_poly.pdbx_strand_id
1 'polypeptide(L)'
;MDVRRIVQQASQTPAVRRRLRARATQVAARAKATAARQGLRQLSADIRVEEGTRPGTKAQGFQRPYARVVAPGAAKYERGTSRFNKYRLMLRAARAVSSR
;
A
#
# COMPACT_ATOMS: atom_id res chain seq x y z
N MET A 1 28.95 4.30 -17.13
CA MET A 1 28.23 3.99 -15.88
C MET A 1 27.02 3.14 -16.19
N ASP A 2 26.73 2.11 -15.39
CA ASP A 2 25.58 1.23 -15.59
C ASP A 2 24.28 1.92 -15.14
N VAL A 3 23.36 2.14 -16.08
CA VAL A 3 22.05 2.79 -15.88
C VAL A 3 21.25 2.15 -14.75
N ARG A 4 21.36 0.83 -14.57
CA ARG A 4 20.62 0.10 -13.51
C ARG A 4 21.08 0.48 -12.12
N ARG A 5 22.39 0.71 -11.96
CA ARG A 5 23.01 1.10 -10.69
C ARG A 5 22.57 2.51 -10.28
N ILE A 6 22.48 3.42 -11.25
CA ILE A 6 21.99 4.80 -11.06
C ILE A 6 20.52 4.78 -10.62
N VAL A 7 19.66 4.02 -11.29
CA VAL A 7 18.25 3.88 -10.91
C VAL A 7 18.12 3.28 -9.50
N GLN A 8 18.97 2.33 -9.14
CA GLN A 8 18.95 1.73 -7.80
C GLN A 8 19.30 2.75 -6.72
N GLN A 9 20.38 3.50 -6.89
CA GLN A 9 20.77 4.57 -5.96
C GLN A 9 19.70 5.65 -5.85
N ALA A 10 19.16 6.12 -6.98
CA ALA A 10 18.10 7.13 -6.99
C ALA A 10 16.84 6.66 -6.25
N SER A 11 16.47 5.39 -6.41
CA SER A 11 15.28 4.81 -5.77
C SER A 11 15.41 4.67 -4.25
N GLN A 12 16.63 4.50 -3.74
CA GLN A 12 16.88 4.26 -2.31
C GLN A 12 16.97 5.53 -1.46
N THR A 13 16.85 6.70 -2.08
CA THR A 13 16.95 7.98 -1.39
C THR A 13 15.85 8.15 -0.31
N PRO A 14 16.15 8.87 0.80
CA PRO A 14 15.16 9.15 1.84
C PRO A 14 13.92 9.90 1.30
N ALA A 15 14.11 10.75 0.28
CA ALA A 15 13.03 11.47 -0.38
C ALA A 15 12.01 10.53 -1.05
N VAL A 16 12.49 9.50 -1.75
CA VAL A 16 11.62 8.49 -2.38
C VAL A 16 10.88 7.69 -1.32
N ARG A 17 11.56 7.22 -0.27
CA ARG A 17 10.93 6.50 0.85
C ARG A 17 9.86 7.33 1.54
N ARG A 18 10.14 8.60 1.82
CA ARG A 18 9.18 9.55 2.40
C ARG A 18 7.95 9.73 1.52
N ARG A 19 8.14 9.85 0.21
CA ARG A 19 7.02 10.02 -0.73
C ARG A 19 6.18 8.75 -0.86
N LEU A 20 6.80 7.56 -0.87
CA LEU A 20 6.11 6.28 -0.83
C LEU A 20 5.28 6.14 0.44
N ARG A 21 5.87 6.42 1.61
CA ARG A 21 5.15 6.43 2.90
C ARG A 21 3.97 7.38 2.88
N ALA A 22 4.19 8.65 2.53
CA ALA A 22 3.13 9.66 2.49
C ALA A 22 1.95 9.20 1.63
N ARG A 23 2.25 8.58 0.48
CA ARG A 23 1.24 8.03 -0.41
C ARG A 23 0.47 6.87 0.23
N ALA A 24 1.17 5.91 0.80
CA ALA A 24 0.54 4.79 1.49
C ALA A 24 -0.31 5.25 2.68
N THR A 25 0.14 6.27 3.43
CA THR A 25 -0.62 6.88 4.53
C THR A 25 -1.93 7.50 4.04
N GLN A 26 -1.91 8.23 2.92
CA GLN A 26 -3.14 8.79 2.32
C GLN A 26 -4.13 7.69 1.93
N VAL A 27 -3.64 6.61 1.31
CA VAL A 27 -4.47 5.45 0.94
C VAL A 27 -5.03 4.79 2.20
N ALA A 28 -4.21 4.57 3.22
CA ALA A 28 -4.62 3.97 4.49
C ALA A 28 -5.72 4.79 5.17
N ALA A 29 -5.58 6.12 5.25
CA ALA A 29 -6.59 6.99 5.85
C ALA A 29 -7.96 6.86 5.15
N ARG A 30 -7.97 6.81 3.81
CA ARG A 30 -9.21 6.61 3.04
C ARG A 30 -9.79 5.21 3.21
N ALA A 31 -8.95 4.18 3.27
CA ALA A 31 -9.38 2.82 3.51
C ALA A 31 -10.03 2.70 4.91
N LYS A 32 -9.42 3.32 5.93
CA LYS A 32 -10.00 3.42 7.29
C LYS A 32 -11.37 4.09 7.28
N ALA A 33 -11.47 5.27 6.69
CA ALA A 33 -12.74 6.00 6.59
C ALA A 33 -13.82 5.18 5.87
N THR A 34 -13.47 4.47 4.81
CA THR A 34 -14.42 3.63 4.06
C THR A 34 -14.86 2.42 4.87
N ALA A 35 -13.95 1.73 5.55
CA ALA A 35 -14.27 0.61 6.42
C ALA A 35 -15.16 1.05 7.60
N ALA A 36 -14.87 2.20 8.21
CA ALA A 36 -15.67 2.77 9.29
C ALA A 36 -17.11 3.08 8.85
N ARG A 37 -17.29 3.71 7.67
CA ARG A 37 -18.63 3.98 7.09
C ARG A 37 -19.44 2.72 6.82
N GLN A 38 -18.78 1.59 6.60
CA GLN A 38 -19.44 0.31 6.35
C GLN A 38 -19.67 -0.50 7.64
N GLY A 39 -19.46 0.10 8.82
CA GLY A 39 -19.62 -0.57 10.12
C GLY A 39 -18.48 -1.53 10.48
N LEU A 40 -17.43 -1.61 9.66
CA LEU A 40 -16.30 -2.52 9.85
C LEU A 40 -15.24 -1.91 10.78
N ARG A 41 -15.62 -1.59 12.02
CA ARG A 41 -14.75 -0.89 12.99
C ARG A 41 -13.43 -1.62 13.23
N GLN A 42 -13.46 -2.94 13.39
CA GLN A 42 -12.26 -3.73 13.65
C GLN A 42 -11.33 -3.78 12.44
N LEU A 43 -11.88 -3.86 11.22
CA LEU A 43 -11.10 -3.75 9.99
C LEU A 43 -10.46 -2.36 9.86
N SER A 44 -11.19 -1.30 10.19
CA SER A 44 -10.67 0.07 10.18
C SER A 44 -9.50 0.25 11.15
N ALA A 45 -9.58 -0.32 12.35
CA ALA A 45 -8.51 -0.25 13.35
C ALA A 45 -7.25 -1.00 12.89
N ASP A 46 -7.43 -2.11 12.19
CA ASP A 46 -6.36 -3.01 11.75
C ASP A 46 -5.59 -2.53 10.50
N ILE A 47 -6.13 -1.55 9.77
CA ILE A 47 -5.44 -0.95 8.62
C ILE A 47 -4.18 -0.21 9.08
N ARG A 48 -3.02 -0.58 8.52
CA ARG A 48 -1.74 0.08 8.77
C ARG A 48 -0.86 0.14 7.53
N VAL A 49 0.17 0.96 7.58
CA VAL A 49 1.21 1.06 6.54
C VAL A 49 2.41 0.24 6.99
N GLU A 50 2.92 -0.60 6.09
CA GLU A 50 4.18 -1.31 6.25
C GLU A 50 5.16 -0.83 5.18
N GLU A 51 6.40 -0.62 5.59
CA GLU A 51 7.51 -0.22 4.73
C GLU A 51 8.55 -1.33 4.67
N GLY A 52 9.31 -1.37 3.58
CA GLY A 52 10.43 -2.28 3.50
C GLY A 52 11.17 -2.15 2.20
N THR A 53 12.07 -3.11 1.99
CA THR A 53 12.80 -3.27 0.75
C THR A 53 12.53 -4.67 0.23
N ARG A 54 12.02 -4.81 -0.99
CA ARG A 54 11.77 -6.11 -1.60
C ARG A 54 12.97 -6.52 -2.45
N PRO A 55 13.64 -7.65 -2.16
CA PRO A 55 14.62 -8.23 -3.06
C PRO A 55 13.90 -8.77 -4.30
N GLY A 56 14.27 -8.28 -5.47
CA GLY A 56 13.68 -8.76 -6.72
C GLY A 56 14.46 -9.93 -7.30
N THR A 57 14.04 -11.16 -7.03
CA THR A 57 14.53 -12.37 -7.73
C THR A 57 14.29 -12.27 -9.24
N LYS A 58 13.12 -11.76 -9.65
CA LYS A 58 12.81 -11.43 -11.06
C LYS A 58 13.34 -10.07 -11.54
N ALA A 59 13.92 -9.27 -10.64
CA ALA A 59 14.50 -7.96 -10.97
C ALA A 59 16.04 -8.01 -10.95
N GLN A 60 16.62 -9.20 -11.12
CA GLN A 60 18.07 -9.42 -11.19
C GLN A 60 18.83 -8.78 -10.01
N GLY A 61 18.31 -8.91 -8.79
CA GLY A 61 18.96 -8.38 -7.57
C GLY A 61 18.61 -6.92 -7.23
N PHE A 62 17.79 -6.24 -8.02
CA PHE A 62 17.34 -4.88 -7.72
C PHE A 62 16.49 -4.82 -6.44
N GLN A 63 16.91 -4.00 -5.48
CA GLN A 63 16.27 -3.83 -4.19
C GLN A 63 15.26 -2.67 -4.23
N ARG A 64 13.96 -2.99 -4.27
CA ARG A 64 12.88 -2.00 -4.42
C ARG A 64 12.37 -1.54 -3.07
N PRO A 65 12.51 -0.26 -2.67
CA PRO A 65 11.79 0.24 -1.52
C PRO A 65 10.29 0.24 -1.81
N TYR A 66 9.49 -0.09 -0.81
CA TYR A 66 8.04 -0.08 -0.90
C TYR A 66 7.41 0.46 0.37
N ALA A 67 6.22 1.03 0.22
CA ALA A 67 5.29 1.28 1.30
C ALA A 67 3.93 0.73 0.86
N ARG A 68 3.34 -0.16 1.66
CA ARG A 68 2.08 -0.84 1.33
C ARG A 68 1.08 -0.67 2.46
N VAL A 69 -0.20 -0.66 2.10
CA VAL A 69 -1.30 -0.71 3.06
C VAL A 69 -1.64 -2.17 3.31
N VAL A 70 -1.67 -2.57 4.57
CA VAL A 70 -2.06 -3.91 5.01
C VAL A 70 -3.23 -3.85 5.97
N ALA A 71 -3.98 -4.95 6.02
CA ALA A 71 -5.06 -5.19 6.98
C ALA A 71 -5.09 -6.70 7.27
N PRO A 72 -4.28 -7.21 8.22
CA PRO A 72 -4.18 -8.63 8.55
C PRO A 72 -5.54 -9.32 8.80
N GLY A 73 -6.41 -8.70 9.59
CA GLY A 73 -7.76 -9.15 9.91
C GLY A 73 -8.76 -9.05 8.75
N ALA A 74 -8.31 -8.59 7.58
CA ALA A 74 -9.13 -8.52 6.38
C ALA A 74 -9.21 -9.83 5.59
N ALA A 75 -8.42 -10.85 5.93
CA ALA A 75 -8.43 -12.15 5.22
C ALA A 75 -9.85 -12.77 5.17
N LYS A 76 -10.64 -12.63 6.25
CA LYS A 76 -12.05 -13.05 6.30
C LYS A 76 -12.97 -12.36 5.28
N TYR A 77 -12.53 -11.26 4.67
CA TYR A 77 -13.27 -10.49 3.66
C TYR A 77 -12.66 -10.59 2.26
N GLU A 78 -11.69 -11.48 2.06
CA GLU A 78 -10.93 -11.61 0.81
C GLU A 78 -11.80 -12.06 -0.37
N ARG A 79 -12.71 -13.01 -0.13
CA ARG A 79 -13.76 -13.41 -1.10
C ARG A 79 -14.97 -12.47 -1.14
N GLY A 80 -14.96 -11.47 -0.26
CA GLY A 80 -16.09 -10.57 -0.03
C GLY A 80 -17.25 -11.23 0.71
N THR A 81 -18.07 -10.40 1.35
CA THR A 81 -19.41 -10.73 1.83
C THR A 81 -20.44 -10.05 0.93
N SER A 82 -21.72 -10.37 1.08
CA SER A 82 -22.81 -9.69 0.34
C SER A 82 -22.79 -8.16 0.46
N ARG A 83 -22.17 -7.61 1.51
CA ARG A 83 -22.05 -6.17 1.78
C ARG A 83 -20.65 -5.59 1.53
N PHE A 84 -19.61 -6.40 1.36
CA PHE A 84 -18.23 -5.90 1.39
C PHE A 84 -17.26 -6.70 0.53
N ASN A 85 -16.45 -6.04 -0.30
CA ASN A 85 -15.34 -6.67 -1.03
C ASN A 85 -14.03 -5.92 -0.76
N LYS A 86 -13.08 -6.59 -0.09
CA LYS A 86 -11.77 -6.04 0.32
C LYS A 86 -10.99 -5.47 -0.86
N TYR A 87 -10.94 -6.20 -1.98
CA TYR A 87 -10.20 -5.79 -3.17
C TYR A 87 -10.76 -4.50 -3.77
N ARG A 88 -12.09 -4.41 -3.93
CA ARG A 88 -12.75 -3.21 -4.47
C ARG A 88 -12.57 -1.98 -3.57
N LEU A 89 -12.59 -2.16 -2.24
CA LEU A 89 -12.34 -1.05 -1.30
C LEU A 89 -10.93 -0.50 -1.46
N MET A 90 -9.92 -1.38 -1.46
CA MET A 90 -8.52 -0.96 -1.59
C MET A 90 -8.24 -0.32 -2.96
N LEU A 91 -8.83 -0.86 -4.03
CA LEU A 91 -8.70 -0.31 -5.38
C LEU A 91 -9.30 1.10 -5.48
N ARG A 92 -10.50 1.33 -4.91
CA ARG A 92 -11.12 2.67 -4.87
C ARG A 92 -10.27 3.66 -4.08
N ALA A 93 -9.77 3.25 -2.91
CA ALA A 93 -8.92 4.10 -2.09
C ALA A 93 -7.63 4.51 -2.84
N ALA A 94 -6.99 3.57 -3.52
CA ALA A 94 -5.80 3.83 -4.32
C ALA A 94 -6.07 4.75 -5.51
N ARG A 95 -7.12 4.48 -6.31
CA ARG A 95 -7.49 5.29 -7.49
C ARG A 95 -7.76 6.75 -7.14
N ALA A 96 -8.54 6.98 -6.09
CA ALA A 96 -8.94 8.32 -5.70
C ALA A 96 -7.78 9.15 -5.12
N VAL A 97 -6.66 8.49 -4.81
CA VAL A 97 -5.42 9.10 -4.37
C VAL A 97 -4.55 9.39 -5.62
N SER A 98 -4.49 8.48 -6.62
CA SER A 98 -3.84 8.66 -7.94
C SER A 98 -4.41 9.72 -8.86
N SER A 99 -5.66 10.14 -8.67
CA SER A 99 -6.30 11.20 -9.48
C SER A 99 -6.04 12.63 -8.97
N ARG A 100 -5.12 12.82 -8.03
CA ARG A 100 -4.67 14.12 -7.50
C ARG A 100 -3.14 14.16 -7.58
#